data_AF-A0AAJ1BHG9-F1
#
_entry.id   AF-A0AAJ1BHG9-F1
#
_cell.length_a   1.000
_cell.length_b   1.000
_cell.length_c   1.000
_cell.angle_alpha   90.00
_cell.angle_beta   90.00
_cell.angle_gamma   90.00
#
_symmetry.space_group_name_H-M   'P 1'
#
loop_
_entity.id
_entity.type
_entity.pdbx_description
1 polymer ?
#
loop_
_entity_poly.entity_id
_entity_poly.type
_entity_poly.pdbx_seq_one_letter_code
_entity_poly.pdbx_strand_id
1 'polypeptide(L)' 'MVESMKSVMKFLKILHWIGLIMVVAGSWLYLGTELTSQLAGMIWAAVLIGLGLVFMSPYPVVLAIEWAKGQSAPEPGDD' A
#
# COMPACT_ATOMS: atom_id res chain seq x y z
N MET A 1 -2.81 18.56 -16.52
CA MET A 1 -2.94 17.09 -16.43
C MET A 1 -1.72 16.46 -15.75
N VAL A 2 -0.50 16.71 -16.25
CA VAL A 2 0.77 16.19 -15.68
C VAL A 2 0.97 16.54 -14.20
N GLU A 3 0.72 17.79 -13.80
CA GLU A 3 0.85 18.22 -12.39
C GLU A 3 -0.09 17.46 -11.44
N SER A 4 -1.31 17.15 -11.91
CA SER A 4 -2.30 16.38 -11.15
C SER A 4 -1.84 14.92 -10.97
N MET A 5 -1.28 14.31 -12.02
CA MET A 5 -0.73 12.94 -11.95
C MET A 5 0.44 12.83 -10.95
N LYS A 6 1.34 13.83 -10.94
CA LYS A 6 2.45 13.88 -9.99
C LYS A 6 1.95 13.98 -8.54
N SER A 7 0.89 14.77 -8.32
CA SER A 7 0.22 14.89 -7.02
C SER A 7 -0.43 13.57 -6.58
N VAL A 8 -1.13 12.89 -7.49
CA VAL A 8 -1.74 11.57 -7.23
C VAL A 8 -0.68 10.53 -6.85
N MET A 9 0.43 10.44 -7.59
CA MET A 9 1.50 9.49 -7.27
C MET A 9 2.12 9.75 -5.89
N LYS A 10 2.31 11.02 -5.54
CA LYS A 10 2.80 11.41 -4.20
C LYS A 10 1.79 11.02 -3.12
N PHE A 11 0.49 11.25 -3.36
CA PHE A 11 -0.57 10.85 -2.45
C PHE A 11 -0.60 9.33 -2.24
N LEU A 12 -0.56 8.54 -3.32
CA LEU A 12 -0.54 7.07 -3.24
C LEU A 12 0.67 6.56 -2.47
N LYS A 13 1.85 7.16 -2.66
CA LYS A 13 3.06 6.81 -1.90
C LYS A 13 2.90 7.10 -0.41
N ILE A 14 2.33 8.23 -0.04
CA ILE A 14 2.06 8.58 1.37
C ILE A 14 1.05 7.62 1.96
N LEU A 15 -0.06 7.37 1.24
CA LEU A 15 -1.10 6.43 1.66
C LEU A 15 -0.54 5.03 1.88
N HIS A 16 0.39 4.59 1.01
CA HIS A 16 1.07 3.31 1.16
C HIS A 16 1.87 3.22 2.48
N TRP A 17 2.64 4.26 2.80
CA TRP A 17 3.40 4.29 4.06
C TRP A 17 2.49 4.33 5.29
N ILE A 18 1.38 5.05 5.22
CA ILE A 18 0.35 5.03 6.29
C ILE A 18 -0.20 3.61 6.45
N GLY A 19 -0.59 2.96 5.35
CA GLY A 19 -1.08 1.59 5.36
C GLY A 19 -0.08 0.61 5.95
N LEU A 20 1.20 0.74 5.59
CA LEU A 20 2.28 -0.11 6.12
C LEU A 20 2.48 0.07 7.63
N ILE A 21 2.45 1.32 8.12
CA ILE A 21 2.51 1.61 9.57
C ILE A 21 1.31 0.96 10.28
N MET A 22 0.11 1.04 9.70
CA MET A 22 -1.08 0.41 10.28
C MET A 22 -0.96 -1.12 10.34
N VAL A 23 -0.43 -1.77 9.29
CA VAL A 23 -0.20 -3.22 9.29
C VAL A 23 0.81 -3.60 10.36
N VAL A 24 1.92 -2.88 10.48
CA VAL A 24 2.93 -3.13 11.52
C VAL A 24 2.33 -2.93 12.91
N ALA A 25 1.59 -1.85 13.14
CA ALA A 25 0.94 -1.58 14.42
C ALA A 25 -0.13 -2.62 14.77
N GLY A 26 -0.98 -3.01 13.83
CA GLY A 26 -1.99 -4.05 14.02
C GLY A 26 -1.37 -5.43 14.28
N SER A 27 -0.28 -5.76 13.58
CA SER A 27 0.48 -7.00 13.80
C SER A 27 1.17 -7.01 15.17
N TRP A 28 1.73 -5.87 15.58
CA TRP A 28 2.31 -5.70 16.91
C TRP A 28 1.26 -5.83 18.02
N LEU A 29 0.08 -5.23 17.84
CA LEU A 29 -1.04 -5.39 18.77
C LEU A 29 -1.47 -6.86 18.88
N TYR A 30 -1.54 -7.57 17.75
CA TYR A 30 -1.99 -8.96 17.71
C TYR A 30 -0.98 -9.97 18.29
N LEU A 31 0.31 -9.78 18.01
CA LEU A 31 1.35 -10.75 18.38
C LEU A 31 2.16 -10.35 19.63
N GLY A 32 2.22 -9.06 19.94
CA GLY A 32 3.08 -8.50 20.98
C GLY A 32 2.35 -7.99 22.22
N THR A 33 1.01 -8.08 22.27
CA THR A 33 0.22 -7.60 23.40
C THR A 33 -0.92 -8.55 23.76
N GLU A 34 -1.37 -8.51 25.01
CA GLU A 34 -2.55 -9.25 25.49
C GLU A 34 -3.87 -8.52 25.21
N LEU A 35 -3.84 -7.39 24.50
CA LEU A 35 -5.05 -6.60 24.23
C LEU A 35 -6.05 -7.37 23.36
N THR A 36 -5.58 -8.27 22.51
CA THR A 36 -6.42 -9.10 21.64
C THR A 36 -7.06 -10.28 22.36
N SER A 37 -6.76 -10.50 23.64
CA SER A 37 -7.48 -11.44 24.51
C SER A 37 -8.92 -10.98 24.79
N GLN A 38 -9.22 -9.71 24.52
CA GLN A 38 -10.57 -9.16 24.51
C GLN A 38 -11.08 -8.95 23.08
N LEU A 39 -12.38 -9.18 22.85
CA LEU A 39 -13.02 -9.00 21.55
C LEU A 39 -12.75 -7.62 20.93
N ALA A 40 -12.83 -6.56 21.73
CA ALA A 40 -12.59 -5.20 21.27
C ALA A 40 -11.16 -5.01 20.74
N GLY A 41 -10.15 -5.56 21.41
CA GLY A 41 -8.76 -5.48 20.94
C GLY A 41 -8.54 -6.29 19.66
N MET A 42 -9.20 -7.45 19.54
CA MET A 42 -9.15 -8.25 18.31
C MET A 42 -9.74 -7.50 17.11
N ILE A 43 -10.85 -6.77 17.31
CA ILE A 43 -11.45 -5.91 16.28
C ILE A 43 -10.47 -4.80 15.87
N TRP A 44 -9.82 -4.13 16.83
CA TRP A 44 -8.83 -3.09 16.52
C TRP A 44 -7.66 -3.62 15.69
N ALA A 45 -7.10 -4.77 16.08
CA ALA A 45 -6.03 -5.41 15.32
C ALA A 45 -6.48 -5.76 13.89
N ALA A 46 -7.66 -6.36 13.74
CA ALA A 46 -8.22 -6.73 12.44
C ALA A 46 -8.48 -5.49 11.55
N VAL A 47 -9.00 -4.41 12.10
CA VAL A 47 -9.23 -3.15 11.35
C VAL A 47 -7.91 -2.53 10.93
N LEU A 48 -6.92 -2.46 11.82
CA LEU A 48 -5.60 -1.91 11.51
C LEU A 48 -4.90 -2.70 10.40
N ILE A 49 -4.90 -4.03 10.48
CA ILE A 49 -4.30 -4.90 9.47
C ILE A 49 -5.09 -4.81 8.16
N GLY A 50 -6.40 -5.01 8.20
CA GLY A 50 -7.26 -5.03 7.01
C GLY A 50 -7.24 -3.70 6.26
N LEU A 51 -7.49 -2.58 6.96
CA LEU A 51 -7.48 -1.25 6.35
C LEU A 51 -6.06 -0.83 5.93
N GLY A 52 -5.04 -1.22 6.71
CA GLY A 52 -3.64 -1.00 6.37
C GLY A 52 -3.26 -1.65 5.04
N LEU A 53 -3.66 -2.90 4.80
CA LEU A 53 -3.44 -3.59 3.53
C LEU A 53 -4.18 -2.92 2.37
N VAL A 54 -5.42 -2.47 2.58
CA VAL A 54 -6.20 -1.73 1.57
C VAL A 54 -5.47 -0.44 1.18
N PHE A 55 -4.99 0.34 2.15
CA PHE A 55 -4.23 1.58 1.89
C PHE A 55 -2.85 1.32 1.28
N MET A 56 -2.21 0.22 1.63
CA MET A 56 -0.90 -0.18 1.10
C MET A 56 -0.98 -0.60 -0.38
N SER A 57 -2.03 -1.29 -0.80
CA SER A 57 -2.10 -1.97 -2.10
C SER A 57 -1.99 -1.09 -3.37
N PRO A 58 -2.55 0.13 -3.48
CA PRO A 58 -2.67 0.80 -4.77
C PRO A 58 -1.33 1.29 -5.36
N TYR A 59 -0.41 1.78 -4.51
CA TYR A 59 0.88 2.31 -4.95
C TYR A 59 1.76 1.29 -5.70
N PRO A 60 2.06 0.09 -5.13
CA PRO A 60 2.86 -0.91 -5.84
C PRO A 60 2.16 -1.46 -7.10
N VAL A 61 0.82 -1.53 -7.10
CA VAL A 61 0.06 -1.94 -8.30
C VAL A 61 0.27 -0.95 -9.44
N VAL A 62 0.18 0.35 -9.17
CA VAL A 62 0.42 1.39 -10.19
C VAL A 62 1.86 1.33 -10.70
N LEU A 63 2.85 1.16 -9.81
CA LEU A 63 4.26 1.00 -10.22
C LEU A 63 4.48 -0.20 -11.14
N ALA A 64 3.85 -1.34 -10.84
CA ALA A 64 3.96 -2.54 -11.67
C ALA A 64 3.36 -2.32 -13.07
N ILE A 65 2.22 -1.63 -13.15
CA ILE A 65 1.60 -1.26 -14.44
C ILE A 65 2.47 -0.29 -15.23
N GLU A 66 3.02 0.75 -14.57
CA GLU A 66 3.92 1.71 -15.21
C GLU A 66 5.18 1.04 -15.76
N TRP A 67 5.77 0.13 -14.97
CA TRP A 67 6.91 -0.67 -15.40
C TRP A 67 6.57 -1.53 -16.63
N ALA A 68 5.43 -2.22 -16.64
CA ALA A 68 5.01 -3.08 -17.75
C ALA A 68 4.80 -2.27 -19.06
N LYS A 69 4.21 -1.08 -18.97
CA LYS A 69 4.06 -0.17 -20.12
C LYS A 69 5.40 0.29 -20.69
N GLY A 70 6.41 0.47 -19.84
CA GLY A 70 7.75 0.86 -20.25
C GLY A 70 8.50 -0.22 -21.04
N GLN A 71 8.11 -1.50 -20.92
CA GLN A 71 8.70 -2.61 -21.67
C GLN A 71 8.17 -2.72 -23.12
N SER A 72 7.10 -1.99 -23.47
CA SER A 72 6.48 -2.07 -24.80
C SER A 72 7.04 -1.06 -25.82
N ALA A 73 8.14 -0.37 -25.48
CA ALA A 73 8.81 0.51 -26.43
C ALA A 73 9.64 -0.33 -27.42
N PRO A 74 9.42 -0.23 -28.74
CA PRO A 74 10.19 -1.00 -29.72
C PRO A 74 11.67 -0.57 -29.66
N GLU A 75 12.59 -1.55 -29.76
CA GLU A 75 14.02 -1.27 -29.91
C GLU A 75 14.25 -0.44 -31.18
N PRO A 76 15.08 0.61 -31.14
CA PRO A 76 15.42 1.37 -32.33
C PRO A 76 16.39 0.53 -33.17
N GLY A 77 15.87 -0.22 -34.15
CA GLY A 77 16.67 -0.98 -35.11
C GLY A 77 16.02 -2.19 -35.78
N ASP A 78 14.72 -2.47 -35.56
CA ASP A 78 13.99 -3.54 -36.26
C ASP A 78 13.36 -3.04 -37.58
N ASP A 79 14.17 -2.50 -38.47
CA ASP A 79 13.86 -2.23 -39.89
C ASP A 79 14.90 -2.83 -40.85
#